data_AF-A0AAU0W873-F1
#
_entry.id   AF-A0AAU0W873-F1
#
_cell.length_a   1.000
_cell.length_b   1.000
_cell.length_c   1.000
_cell.angle_alpha   90.00
_cell.angle_beta   90.00
_cell.angle_gamma   90.00
#
_symmetry.space_group_name_H-M   'P 1'
#
loop_
_entity.id
_entity.type
_entity.pdbx_description
1 polymer ?
#
loop_
_entity_poly.entity_id
_entity_poly.type
_entity_poly.pdbx_seq_one_letter_code
_entity_poly.pdbx_strand_id
1 'polypeptide(L)'
;MMTSTTTLAIGTGAGTLLLSTVSALVTGVLATYTLLHHKQVFAWMRKVRGRDEANTELDRPADWLTDLYKAQCRLTGKPCRAGDFEDISQTGNMIKGIADHVGALRPELTEVAERADAYVATALPEPGPALEVTAAELHTQLVLAMRQEAARRELARAISTAEQKIKDLRYG
;
A
#
# COMPACT_ATOMS: atom_id res chain seq x y z
N MET A 1 84.78 -12.47 15.21
CA MET A 1 83.32 -12.23 15.30
C MET A 1 83.07 -11.31 16.48
N MET A 2 82.75 -10.04 16.22
CA MET A 2 82.20 -9.12 17.22
C MET A 2 80.77 -8.81 16.80
N THR A 3 79.79 -9.34 17.51
CA THR A 3 78.39 -8.94 17.36
C THR A 3 78.18 -7.66 18.16
N SER A 4 78.20 -6.51 17.46
CA SER A 4 77.74 -5.25 18.03
C SER A 4 76.27 -5.36 18.40
N THR A 5 75.98 -5.29 19.70
CA THR A 5 74.62 -5.13 20.21
C THR A 5 74.33 -3.63 20.27
N THR A 6 73.69 -3.10 19.24
CA THR A 6 73.09 -1.77 19.29
C THR A 6 71.81 -1.85 20.11
N THR A 7 71.92 -1.57 21.41
CA THR A 7 70.78 -1.33 22.28
C THR A 7 70.10 -0.05 21.81
N LEU A 8 69.00 -0.19 21.07
CA LEU A 8 68.10 0.92 20.75
C LEU A 8 67.55 1.48 22.06
N ALA A 9 68.11 2.61 22.50
CA ALA A 9 67.52 3.43 23.53
C ALA A 9 66.19 3.97 22.99
N ILE A 10 65.09 3.29 23.33
CA ILE A 10 63.74 3.83 23.19
C ILE A 10 63.63 4.92 24.26
N GLY A 11 64.14 6.10 23.94
CA GLY A 11 63.93 7.29 24.76
C GLY A 11 62.45 7.64 24.70
N THR A 12 61.71 7.29 25.75
CA THR A 12 60.36 7.81 26.01
C THR A 12 60.48 9.29 26.39
N GLY A 13 60.86 10.12 25.43
CA GLY A 13 60.88 11.57 25.60
C GLY A 13 59.46 12.07 25.77
N ALA A 14 59.28 13.16 26.54
CA ALA A 14 57.98 13.78 26.81
C ALA A 14 57.10 13.98 25.54
N GLY A 15 57.72 14.14 24.36
CA GLY A 15 57.01 14.19 23.07
C GLY A 15 56.24 12.92 22.69
N THR A 16 56.73 11.72 23.04
CA THR A 16 56.02 10.44 22.77
C THR A 16 54.78 10.26 23.66
N LEU A 17 54.85 10.73 24.91
CA LEU A 17 53.70 10.74 25.83
C LEU A 17 52.67 11.81 25.43
N LEU A 18 53.11 12.96 24.92
CA LEU A 18 52.21 13.98 24.39
C LEU A 18 51.51 13.52 23.10
N LEU A 19 52.22 12.84 22.19
CA LEU A 19 51.62 12.26 20.98
C LEU A 19 50.61 11.16 21.30
N SER A 20 50.90 10.28 22.25
CA SER A 20 49.98 9.20 22.62
C SER A 20 48.72 9.72 23.33
N THR A 21 48.84 10.74 24.19
CA THR A 21 47.70 11.38 24.85
C THR A 21 46.82 12.17 23.88
N VAL A 22 47.42 12.93 22.95
CA VAL A 22 46.66 13.63 21.89
C VAL A 22 45.98 12.63 20.96
N SER A 23 46.68 11.56 20.55
CA SER A 23 46.09 10.51 19.73
C SER A 23 44.93 9.82 20.44
N ALA A 24 45.06 9.48 21.72
CA ALA A 24 43.99 8.85 22.50
C ALA A 24 42.76 9.77 22.64
N LEU A 25 42.99 11.08 22.85
CA LEU A 25 41.91 12.08 22.88
C LEU A 25 41.16 12.14 21.54
N VAL A 26 41.89 12.22 20.42
CA VAL A 26 41.29 12.26 19.07
C VAL A 26 40.51 10.97 18.79
N THR A 27 41.07 9.79 19.10
CA THR A 27 40.37 8.52 18.94
C THR A 27 39.13 8.43 19.83
N GLY A 28 39.18 8.93 21.06
CA GLY A 28 38.03 8.99 21.96
C GLY A 28 36.91 9.91 21.44
N VAL A 29 37.25 11.09 20.92
CA VAL A 29 36.28 12.01 20.28
C VAL A 29 35.67 11.38 19.03
N LEU A 30 36.48 10.75 18.18
CA LEU A 30 35.99 10.05 17.00
C LEU A 30 35.08 8.87 17.39
N ALA A 31 35.47 8.05 18.35
CA ALA A 31 34.68 6.91 18.81
C ALA A 31 33.32 7.37 19.39
N THR A 32 33.30 8.42 20.21
CA THR A 32 32.06 8.96 20.76
C THR A 32 31.16 9.56 19.69
N TYR A 33 31.70 10.31 18.73
CA TYR A 33 30.94 10.82 17.59
C TYR A 33 30.36 9.68 16.75
N THR A 34 31.16 8.65 16.47
CA THR A 34 30.72 7.47 15.70
C THR A 34 29.60 6.73 16.41
N LEU A 35 29.67 6.58 17.74
CA LEU A 35 28.61 5.97 18.55
C LEU A 35 27.32 6.79 18.54
N LEU A 36 27.41 8.13 18.68
CA LEU A 36 26.25 9.01 18.60
C LEU A 36 25.60 8.95 17.22
N HIS A 37 26.42 9.01 16.16
CA HIS A 37 25.95 8.89 14.79
C HIS A 37 25.27 7.54 14.54
N HIS A 38 25.84 6.42 15.00
CA HIS A 38 25.19 5.12 14.90
C HIS A 38 23.84 5.09 15.62
N LYS A 39 23.75 5.63 16.84
CA LYS A 39 22.48 5.69 17.58
C LYS A 39 21.42 6.48 16.80
N GLN A 40 21.80 7.62 16.21
CA GLN A 40 20.90 8.42 15.38
C GLN A 40 20.45 7.68 14.12
N VAL A 41 21.38 7.05 13.40
CA VAL A 41 21.07 6.26 12.20
C VAL A 41 20.17 5.06 12.53
N PHE A 42 20.39 4.36 13.65
CA PHE A 42 19.53 3.25 14.07
C PHE A 42 18.13 3.72 14.51
N ALA A 43 18.04 4.87 15.18
CA ALA A 43 16.74 5.45 15.52
C ALA A 43 15.97 5.85 14.25
N TRP A 44 16.66 6.46 13.29
CA TRP A 44 16.10 6.80 11.99
C TRP A 44 15.68 5.55 11.20
N MET A 45 16.53 4.52 11.11
CA MET A 45 16.20 3.25 10.44
C MET A 45 14.97 2.59 11.05
N ARG A 46 14.86 2.54 12.38
CA ARG A 46 13.65 2.01 13.05
C ARG A 46 12.40 2.81 12.72
N LYS A 47 12.51 4.15 12.68
CA LYS A 47 11.42 5.03 12.29
C LYS A 47 10.98 4.80 10.84
N VAL A 48 11.93 4.68 9.91
CA VAL A 48 11.66 4.41 8.50
C VAL A 48 11.02 3.04 8.33
N ARG A 49 11.57 1.99 8.96
CA ARG A 49 11.03 0.64 8.89
C ARG A 49 9.60 0.55 9.43
N GLY A 50 9.29 1.21 10.55
CA GLY A 50 7.92 1.25 11.07
C GLY A 50 6.95 1.94 10.11
N ARG A 51 7.40 2.98 9.39
CA ARG A 51 6.61 3.62 8.34
C ARG A 51 6.44 2.72 7.12
N ASP A 52 7.47 1.99 6.72
CA ASP A 52 7.40 1.04 5.60
C ASP A 52 6.44 -0.11 5.92
N GLU A 53 6.52 -0.68 7.13
CA GLU A 53 5.59 -1.73 7.58
C GLU A 53 4.13 -1.21 7.56
N ALA A 54 3.86 -0.02 8.10
CA ALA A 54 2.52 0.59 8.01
C ALA A 54 2.06 0.85 6.56
N ASN A 55 2.98 1.23 5.66
CA ASN A 55 2.67 1.41 4.24
C ASN A 55 2.36 0.09 3.54
N THR A 56 3.03 -1.00 3.91
CA THR A 56 2.77 -2.33 3.30
C THR A 56 1.37 -2.86 3.61
N GLU A 57 0.79 -2.48 4.76
CA GLU A 57 -0.61 -2.80 5.09
C GLU A 57 -1.60 -2.11 4.13
N LEU A 58 -1.21 -0.98 3.53
CA LEU A 58 -2.02 -0.21 2.58
C LEU A 58 -1.81 -0.62 1.12
N ASP A 59 -0.80 -1.45 0.80
CA ASP A 59 -0.52 -1.87 -0.58
C ASP A 59 -1.57 -2.84 -1.10
N ARG A 60 -1.92 -3.88 -0.32
CA ARG A 60 -2.96 -4.84 -0.70
C ARG A 60 -4.32 -4.21 -1.00
N PRO A 61 -4.90 -3.36 -0.14
CA PRO A 61 -6.18 -2.72 -0.47
C PRO A 61 -6.06 -1.78 -1.67
N ALA A 62 -4.91 -1.12 -1.89
CA ALA A 62 -4.70 -0.28 -3.07
C ALA A 62 -4.69 -1.11 -4.37
N ASP A 63 -4.04 -2.27 -4.35
CA ASP A 63 -4.00 -3.19 -5.50
C ASP A 63 -5.41 -3.71 -5.82
N TRP A 64 -6.17 -4.13 -4.79
CA TRP A 64 -7.55 -4.63 -4.99
C TRP A 64 -8.51 -3.54 -5.46
N LEU A 65 -8.40 -2.31 -4.96
CA LEU A 65 -9.17 -1.17 -5.46
C LEU A 65 -8.86 -0.88 -6.94
N THR A 66 -7.58 -0.95 -7.30
CA THR A 66 -7.14 -0.79 -8.69
C THR A 66 -7.70 -1.89 -9.58
N ASP A 67 -7.69 -3.14 -9.12
CA ASP A 67 -8.21 -4.27 -9.88
C ASP A 67 -9.73 -4.24 -9.99
N LEU A 68 -10.44 -3.84 -8.93
CA LEU A 68 -11.88 -3.59 -8.96
C LEU A 68 -12.23 -2.48 -9.95
N TYR A 69 -11.44 -1.39 -9.97
CA TYR A 69 -11.60 -0.29 -10.91
C TYR A 69 -11.42 -0.76 -12.37
N LYS A 70 -10.40 -1.58 -12.63
CA LYS A 70 -10.19 -2.17 -13.97
C LYS A 70 -11.34 -3.09 -14.36
N ALA A 71 -11.82 -3.93 -13.44
CA ALA A 71 -12.93 -4.85 -13.68
C ALA A 71 -14.21 -4.09 -14.08
N GLN A 72 -14.60 -3.05 -13.33
CA GLN A 72 -15.77 -2.24 -13.72
C GLN A 72 -15.56 -1.49 -15.05
N CYS A 73 -14.33 -1.07 -15.35
CA CYS A 73 -14.03 -0.37 -16.60
C CYS A 73 -14.23 -1.29 -17.82
N ARG A 74 -13.84 -2.56 -17.71
CA ARG A 74 -14.04 -3.56 -18.78
C ARG A 74 -15.52 -3.80 -19.10
N LEU A 75 -16.40 -3.60 -18.12
CA LEU A 75 -17.85 -3.77 -18.27
C LEU A 75 -18.58 -2.51 -18.75
N THR A 76 -17.85 -1.40 -18.98
CA THR A 76 -18.47 -0.12 -19.36
C THR A 76 -19.18 -0.22 -20.70
N GLY A 77 -20.44 0.24 -20.75
CA GLY A 77 -21.22 0.29 -21.98
C GLY A 77 -21.72 -1.08 -22.47
N LYS A 78 -21.48 -2.16 -21.72
CA LYS A 78 -22.03 -3.49 -21.99
C LYS A 78 -23.13 -3.77 -20.96
N PRO A 79 -24.36 -4.15 -21.38
CA PRO A 79 -25.33 -4.75 -20.46
C PRO A 79 -24.76 -6.07 -19.92
N CYS A 80 -24.62 -6.18 -18.59
CA CYS A 80 -23.93 -7.33 -17.96
C CYS A 80 -24.91 -8.25 -17.26
N ARG A 81 -24.59 -9.54 -17.29
CA ARG A 81 -25.31 -10.60 -16.57
C ARG A 81 -24.51 -11.04 -15.36
N ALA A 82 -25.11 -11.86 -14.51
CA ALA A 82 -24.49 -12.33 -13.28
C ALA A 82 -23.09 -12.94 -13.50
N GLY A 83 -22.89 -13.69 -14.59
CA GLY A 83 -21.58 -14.27 -14.93
C GLY A 83 -20.50 -13.25 -15.30
N ASP A 84 -20.87 -12.08 -15.82
CA ASP A 84 -19.90 -11.02 -16.15
C ASP A 84 -19.34 -10.33 -14.87
N PHE A 85 -19.98 -10.53 -13.71
CA PHE A 85 -19.63 -9.88 -12.45
C PHE A 85 -18.70 -10.69 -11.54
N GLU A 86 -18.21 -11.85 -11.99
CA GLU A 86 -17.39 -12.76 -11.17
C GLU A 86 -16.18 -12.04 -10.55
N ASP A 87 -15.38 -11.35 -11.37
CA ASP A 87 -14.20 -10.58 -10.94
C ASP A 87 -14.55 -9.50 -9.89
N ILE A 88 -15.71 -8.83 -10.07
CA ILE A 88 -16.17 -7.76 -9.19
C ILE A 88 -16.63 -8.33 -7.85
N SER A 89 -17.39 -9.44 -7.87
CA SER A 89 -17.84 -10.11 -6.65
C SER A 89 -16.67 -10.69 -5.86
N GLN A 90 -15.71 -11.33 -6.54
CA GLN A 90 -14.51 -11.87 -5.90
C GLN A 90 -13.70 -10.75 -5.23
N THR A 91 -13.40 -9.67 -5.96
CA THR A 91 -12.60 -8.56 -5.43
C THR A 91 -13.34 -7.82 -4.30
N GLY A 92 -14.65 -7.61 -4.43
CA GLY A 92 -15.49 -7.03 -3.38
C GLY A 92 -15.48 -7.86 -2.08
N ASN A 93 -15.55 -9.19 -2.19
CA ASN A 93 -15.44 -10.09 -1.03
C ASN A 93 -14.05 -10.05 -0.38
N MET A 94 -12.98 -9.95 -1.16
CA MET A 94 -11.63 -9.78 -0.62
C MET A 94 -11.48 -8.47 0.15
N ILE A 95 -12.00 -7.36 -0.40
CA ILE A 95 -12.04 -6.05 0.27
C ILE A 95 -12.85 -6.12 1.57
N LYS A 96 -14.02 -6.76 1.54
CA LYS A 96 -14.86 -6.98 2.72
C LYS A 96 -14.12 -7.75 3.82
N GLY A 97 -13.37 -8.78 3.44
CA GLY A 97 -12.59 -9.60 4.38
C GLY A 97 -11.45 -8.85 5.07
N ILE A 98 -10.90 -7.79 4.45
CA ILE A 98 -9.82 -6.99 5.05
C ILE A 98 -10.29 -5.71 5.72
N ALA A 99 -11.53 -5.26 5.46
CA ALA A 99 -12.06 -4.00 5.96
C ALA A 99 -11.97 -3.88 7.50
N ASP A 100 -12.20 -4.98 8.23
CA ASP A 100 -12.09 -5.00 9.69
C ASP A 100 -10.64 -5.01 10.22
N HIS A 101 -9.67 -5.37 9.36
CA HIS A 101 -8.25 -5.43 9.73
C HIS A 101 -7.54 -4.08 9.54
N VAL A 102 -8.06 -3.20 8.68
CA VAL A 102 -7.46 -1.88 8.42
C VAL A 102 -8.35 -0.79 9.01
N GLY A 103 -8.27 -0.60 10.33
CA GLY A 103 -9.19 0.26 11.08
C GLY A 103 -9.31 1.69 10.55
N ALA A 104 -8.23 2.27 10.00
CA ALA A 104 -8.23 3.62 9.44
C ALA A 104 -8.93 3.75 8.08
N LEU A 105 -9.12 2.63 7.35
CA LEU A 105 -9.80 2.54 6.05
C LEU A 105 -11.13 1.77 6.11
N ARG A 106 -11.47 1.24 7.29
CA ARG A 106 -12.66 0.41 7.47
C ARG A 106 -13.93 1.04 6.87
N PRO A 107 -14.29 2.30 7.13
CA PRO A 107 -15.54 2.84 6.58
C PRO A 107 -15.49 2.94 5.06
N GLU A 108 -14.38 3.37 4.48
CA GLU A 108 -14.22 3.50 3.02
C GLU A 108 -14.23 2.13 2.32
N LEU A 109 -13.53 1.12 2.86
CA LEU A 109 -13.51 -0.23 2.29
C LEU A 109 -14.86 -0.94 2.44
N THR A 110 -15.57 -0.70 3.55
CA THR A 110 -16.93 -1.22 3.75
C THR A 110 -17.88 -0.62 2.71
N GLU A 111 -17.82 0.70 2.51
CA GLU A 111 -18.63 1.35 1.47
C GLU A 111 -18.32 0.80 0.08
N VAL A 112 -17.04 0.61 -0.27
CA VAL A 112 -16.67 0.01 -1.56
C VAL A 112 -17.26 -1.39 -1.73
N ALA A 113 -17.18 -2.24 -0.70
CA ALA A 113 -17.75 -3.58 -0.74
C ALA A 113 -19.28 -3.54 -0.91
N GLU A 114 -19.98 -2.67 -0.17
CA GLU A 114 -21.42 -2.49 -0.31
C GLU A 114 -21.83 -1.98 -1.70
N ARG A 115 -21.08 -1.05 -2.28
CA ARG A 115 -21.34 -0.57 -3.65
C ARG A 115 -21.04 -1.64 -4.69
N ALA A 116 -20.04 -2.50 -4.46
CA ALA A 116 -19.77 -3.62 -5.33
C ALA A 116 -20.95 -4.61 -5.30
N ASP A 117 -21.43 -4.98 -4.11
CA ASP A 117 -22.60 -5.84 -3.94
C ASP A 117 -23.85 -5.24 -4.61
N ALA A 118 -24.08 -3.92 -4.43
CA ALA A 118 -25.16 -3.20 -5.08
C ALA A 118 -25.04 -3.20 -6.61
N TYR A 119 -23.82 -3.09 -7.15
CA TYR A 119 -23.58 -3.16 -8.59
C TYR A 119 -23.86 -4.56 -9.13
N VAL A 120 -23.38 -5.61 -8.46
CA VAL A 120 -23.67 -7.00 -8.84
C VAL A 120 -25.17 -7.30 -8.81
N ALA A 121 -25.90 -6.74 -7.83
CA ALA A 121 -27.35 -6.90 -7.74
C ALA A 121 -28.14 -6.27 -8.91
N THR A 122 -27.50 -5.43 -9.73
CA THR A 122 -28.10 -4.87 -10.96
C THR A 122 -27.95 -5.77 -12.20
N ALA A 123 -27.41 -6.98 -12.04
CA ALA A 123 -27.25 -7.93 -13.14
C ALA A 123 -28.56 -8.17 -13.91
N LEU A 124 -28.45 -8.14 -15.23
CA LEU A 124 -29.60 -8.39 -16.11
C LEU A 124 -29.98 -9.88 -16.10
N PRO A 125 -31.28 -10.20 -16.19
CA PRO A 125 -31.74 -11.58 -16.31
C PRO A 125 -31.23 -12.22 -17.60
N GLU A 126 -31.06 -13.55 -17.59
CA GLU A 126 -30.72 -14.30 -18.79
C GLU A 126 -31.81 -14.12 -19.86
N PRO A 127 -31.44 -13.93 -21.14
CA PRO A 127 -32.41 -13.83 -22.22
C PRO A 127 -33.17 -15.15 -22.31
N GLY A 128 -34.49 -15.07 -22.16
CA GLY A 128 -35.37 -16.20 -22.39
C GLY A 128 -35.36 -16.63 -23.87
N PRO A 129 -35.91 -17.81 -24.19
CA PRO A 129 -35.94 -18.36 -25.55
C PRO A 129 -36.90 -17.63 -26.51
N ALA A 130 -37.44 -16.46 -26.13
CA ALA A 130 -38.45 -15.75 -26.90
C ALA A 130 -37.85 -15.07 -28.15
N LEU A 131 -38.48 -15.30 -29.30
CA LEU A 131 -38.02 -14.84 -30.62
C LEU A 131 -38.33 -13.36 -30.93
N GLU A 132 -39.25 -12.74 -30.19
CA GLU A 132 -39.64 -11.33 -30.38
C GLU A 132 -39.70 -10.62 -29.04
N VAL A 133 -38.86 -9.59 -28.87
CA VAL A 133 -38.86 -8.71 -27.70
C VAL A 133 -39.90 -7.62 -27.95
N THR A 134 -40.91 -7.54 -27.09
CA THR A 134 -41.95 -6.52 -27.16
C THR A 134 -41.39 -5.15 -26.78
N ALA A 135 -42.03 -4.06 -27.22
CA ALA A 135 -41.62 -2.69 -26.87
C ALA A 135 -41.63 -2.43 -25.34
N ALA A 136 -42.51 -3.10 -24.60
CA ALA A 136 -42.57 -3.00 -23.14
C ALA A 136 -41.38 -3.69 -22.46
N GLU A 137 -40.94 -4.84 -22.98
CA GLU A 137 -39.74 -5.54 -22.51
C GLU A 137 -38.48 -4.74 -22.81
N LEU A 138 -38.40 -4.13 -24.00
CA LEU A 138 -37.29 -3.24 -24.36
C LEU A 138 -37.17 -2.06 -23.39
N HIS A 139 -38.28 -1.42 -23.02
CA HIS A 139 -38.27 -0.33 -22.05
C HIS A 139 -37.78 -0.81 -20.68
N THR A 140 -38.22 -1.98 -20.24
CA THR A 140 -37.81 -2.58 -18.96
C THR A 140 -36.29 -2.88 -18.95
N GLN A 141 -35.77 -3.43 -20.04
CA GLN A 141 -34.33 -3.68 -20.20
C GLN A 141 -33.51 -2.39 -20.16
N LEU A 142 -33.99 -1.33 -20.80
CA LEU A 142 -33.31 -0.02 -20.78
C LEU A 142 -33.28 0.56 -19.36
N VAL A 143 -34.37 0.49 -18.62
CA VAL A 143 -34.41 0.94 -17.21
C VAL A 143 -33.42 0.15 -16.34
N LEU A 144 -33.33 -1.17 -16.53
CA LEU A 144 -32.36 -2.00 -15.81
C LEU A 144 -30.91 -1.64 -16.19
N ALA A 145 -30.62 -1.45 -17.47
CA ALA A 145 -29.29 -1.01 -17.93
C ALA A 145 -28.91 0.38 -17.39
N MET A 146 -29.86 1.31 -17.29
CA MET A 146 -29.63 2.61 -16.65
C MET A 146 -29.32 2.49 -15.16
N ARG A 147 -30.02 1.59 -14.44
CA ARG A 147 -29.73 1.30 -13.02
C ARG A 147 -28.35 0.69 -12.85
N GLN A 148 -27.97 -0.23 -13.72
CA GLN A 148 -26.64 -0.83 -13.75
C GLN A 148 -25.55 0.24 -13.93
N GLU A 149 -25.72 1.15 -14.90
CA GLU A 149 -24.76 2.24 -15.13
C GLU A 149 -24.71 3.24 -13.96
N ALA A 150 -25.84 3.51 -13.30
CA ALA A 150 -25.86 4.35 -12.10
C ALA A 150 -25.08 3.70 -10.96
N ALA A 151 -25.30 2.41 -10.68
CA ALA A 151 -24.58 1.66 -9.66
C ALA A 151 -23.07 1.58 -9.95
N ARG A 152 -22.68 1.39 -11.22
CA ARG A 152 -21.27 1.45 -11.65
C ARG A 152 -20.61 2.78 -11.29
N ARG A 153 -21.29 3.90 -11.53
CA ARG A 153 -20.75 5.24 -11.21
C ARG A 153 -20.61 5.46 -9.72
N GLU A 154 -21.54 4.94 -8.93
CA GLU A 154 -21.44 4.99 -7.46
C GLU A 154 -20.25 4.17 -6.95
N LEU A 155 -20.06 2.96 -7.48
CA LEU A 155 -18.89 2.14 -7.18
C LEU A 155 -17.58 2.87 -7.54
N ALA A 156 -17.51 3.47 -8.74
CA ALA A 156 -16.33 4.24 -9.15
C ALA A 156 -16.00 5.40 -8.20
N ARG A 157 -17.03 6.12 -7.72
CA ARG A 157 -16.84 7.19 -6.73
C ARG A 157 -16.33 6.66 -5.40
N ALA A 158 -16.91 5.57 -4.90
CA ALA A 158 -16.46 4.95 -3.64
C ALA A 158 -14.99 4.50 -3.73
N ILE A 159 -14.60 3.89 -4.86
CA ILE A 159 -13.20 3.50 -5.12
C ILE A 159 -12.28 4.72 -5.10
N SER A 160 -12.63 5.79 -5.81
CA SER A 160 -11.81 7.02 -5.84
C SER A 160 -11.66 7.65 -4.45
N THR A 161 -12.73 7.64 -3.64
CA THR A 161 -12.68 8.12 -2.25
C THR A 161 -11.73 7.28 -1.40
N ALA A 162 -11.82 5.94 -1.50
CA ALA A 162 -10.95 5.03 -0.76
C ALA A 162 -9.48 5.17 -1.19
N GLU A 163 -9.20 5.31 -2.49
CA GLU A 163 -7.85 5.56 -3.01
C GLU A 163 -7.28 6.89 -2.51
N GLN A 164 -8.10 7.94 -2.47
CA GLN A 164 -7.67 9.23 -1.92
C GLN A 164 -7.34 9.11 -0.44
N LYS A 165 -8.17 8.40 0.33
CA LYS A 165 -7.90 8.13 1.75
C LYS A 165 -6.60 7.36 1.96
N ILE A 166 -6.30 6.37 1.12
CA ILE A 166 -5.02 5.65 1.15
C ILE A 166 -3.85 6.61 0.90
N LYS A 167 -3.97 7.50 -0.09
CA LYS A 167 -2.92 8.51 -0.36
C LYS A 167 -2.72 9.43 0.85
N ASP A 168 -3.79 9.90 1.45
CA ASP A 168 -3.74 10.75 2.63
C ASP A 168 -3.05 10.04 3.81
N LEU A 169 -3.30 8.74 4.01
CA LEU A 169 -2.63 7.96 5.06
C LEU A 169 -1.14 7.68 4.78
N ARG A 170 -0.72 7.61 3.50
CA ARG A 170 0.69 7.38 3.14
C ARG A 170 1.56 8.64 3.28
N TYR A 171 0.96 9.80 3.02
CA TYR A 171 1.69 11.06 2.85
C TYR A 171 1.33 12.16 3.85
N GLY A 172 0.19 12.07 4.53
CA GLY A 172 -0.21 12.98 5.62
C GLY A 172 0.47 12.63 6.94
#